data_AF-A0A846PH33-F1
#
_entry.id   AF-A0A846PH33-F1
#
_cell.length_a   1.000
_cell.length_b   1.000
_cell.length_c   1.000
_cell.angle_alpha   90.00
_cell.angle_beta   90.00
_cell.angle_gamma   90.00
#
_symmetry.space_group_name_H-M   'P 1'
#
loop_
_entity.id
_entity.type
_entity.pdbx_description
1 polymer ?
#
loop_
_entity_poly.entity_id
_entity_poly.type
_entity_poly.pdbx_seq_one_letter_code
_entity_poly.pdbx_strand_id
1 'polypeptide(L)'
;TIFVLSDRIPGFDKDLDRYLAMQEVVNDWKGDPYKSEEARKLAAERESNDLRKLRDKVRSKIEDGLRHAHLVFHGSSRAITPRTSQTVGETLRSEIASYWPTLYPKYEKVPVRII
;
A
#
# COMPACT_ATOMS: atom_id res chain seq x y z
N THR A 1 12.52 -5.45 16.70
CA THR A 1 11.45 -5.19 15.70
C THR A 1 11.90 -4.11 14.75
N ILE A 2 11.69 -4.30 13.45
CA ILE A 2 11.90 -3.28 12.42
C ILE A 2 10.54 -2.68 12.09
N PHE A 3 10.46 -1.34 12.04
CA PHE A 3 9.27 -0.62 11.60
C PHE A 3 9.54 0.12 10.29
N VAL A 4 8.56 0.15 9.41
CA VAL A 4 8.56 1.00 8.21
C VAL A 4 7.50 2.06 8.41
N LEU A 5 7.93 3.32 8.51
CA LEU A 5 7.08 4.48 8.67
C LEU A 5 6.92 5.16 7.31
N SER A 6 5.75 5.02 6.69
CA SER A 6 5.40 5.75 5.47
C SER A 6 5.40 7.25 5.72
N ASP A 7 5.81 8.02 4.71
CA ASP A 7 5.68 9.47 4.75
C ASP A 7 4.21 9.92 4.71
N ARG A 8 3.95 11.15 5.14
CA ARG A 8 2.63 11.77 5.13
C ARG A 8 2.28 12.27 3.74
N ILE A 9 1.29 11.63 3.11
CA ILE A 9 0.79 12.05 1.81
C ILE A 9 -0.45 12.93 1.96
N PRO A 10 -0.42 14.19 1.47
CA PRO A 10 -1.56 15.09 1.56
C PRO A 10 -2.83 14.53 0.91
N GLY A 11 -3.95 14.63 1.63
CA GLY A 11 -5.26 14.22 1.14
C GLY A 11 -5.41 12.72 0.86
N PHE A 12 -4.52 11.88 1.41
CA PHE A 12 -4.64 10.43 1.32
C PHE A 12 -5.89 9.92 2.03
N ASP A 13 -6.14 10.44 3.23
CA ASP A 13 -7.34 10.23 4.03
C ASP A 13 -8.62 10.42 3.21
N LYS A 14 -8.77 11.57 2.55
CA LYS A 14 -9.95 11.90 1.75
C LYS A 14 -10.15 10.97 0.57
N ASP A 15 -9.06 10.57 -0.09
CA ASP A 15 -9.12 9.64 -1.22
C ASP A 15 -9.45 8.21 -0.76
N LEU A 16 -8.94 7.80 0.39
CA LEU A 16 -9.25 6.50 1.00
C LEU A 16 -10.71 6.44 1.45
N ASP A 17 -11.19 7.45 2.16
CA ASP A 17 -12.59 7.53 2.61
C ASP A 17 -13.55 7.48 1.43
N ARG A 18 -13.25 8.22 0.35
CA ARG A 18 -14.05 8.20 -0.87
C ARG A 18 -14.05 6.84 -1.55
N TYR A 19 -12.91 6.14 -1.57
CA TYR A 19 -12.81 4.79 -2.09
C TYR A 19 -13.66 3.81 -1.26
N LEU A 20 -13.53 3.83 0.07
CA LEU A 20 -14.25 2.94 0.97
C LEU A 20 -15.76 3.17 0.91
N ALA A 21 -16.20 4.42 0.96
CA ALA A 21 -17.63 4.76 0.86
C ALA A 21 -18.24 4.31 -0.47
N MET A 22 -17.51 4.47 -1.58
CA MET A 22 -17.98 3.99 -2.89
C MET A 22 -18.02 2.46 -2.94
N GLN A 23 -17.01 1.79 -2.37
CA GLN A 23 -16.93 0.33 -2.34
C GLN A 23 -18.11 -0.27 -1.58
N GLU A 24 -18.47 0.31 -0.45
CA GLU A 24 -19.62 -0.08 0.37
C GLU A 24 -20.93 0.02 -0.43
N VAL A 25 -21.21 1.18 -1.02
CA VAL A 25 -22.43 1.39 -1.82
C VAL A 25 -22.53 0.42 -3.00
N VAL A 26 -21.43 0.19 -3.73
CA VAL A 26 -21.39 -0.73 -4.87
C VAL A 26 -21.66 -2.16 -4.41
N ASN A 27 -21.05 -2.60 -3.30
CA ASN A 27 -21.25 -3.93 -2.76
C ASN A 27 -22.69 -4.15 -2.31
N ASP A 28 -23.28 -3.16 -1.62
CA ASP A 28 -24.67 -3.22 -1.18
C ASP A 28 -25.63 -3.35 -2.37
N TRP A 29 -25.43 -2.55 -3.43
CA TRP A 29 -26.32 -2.57 -4.59
C TRP A 29 -26.19 -3.85 -5.41
N LYS A 30 -24.99 -4.43 -5.49
CA LYS A 30 -24.77 -5.72 -6.16
C LYS A 30 -25.34 -6.89 -5.35
N GLY A 31 -25.25 -6.83 -4.02
CA GLY A 31 -25.69 -7.88 -3.11
C GLY A 31 -27.19 -7.89 -2.84
N ASP A 32 -27.90 -6.79 -3.06
CA ASP A 32 -29.32 -6.64 -2.70
C ASP A 32 -30.28 -7.28 -3.74
N PRO A 33 -31.02 -8.34 -3.38
CA PRO A 33 -32.00 -9.00 -4.24
C PRO A 33 -33.23 -8.14 -4.59
N TYR A 34 -33.48 -7.08 -3.82
CA TYR A 34 -34.61 -6.17 -4.01
C TYR A 34 -34.29 -4.95 -4.88
N LYS A 35 -33.03 -4.76 -5.29
CA LYS A 35 -32.66 -3.70 -6.25
C LYS A 35 -33.07 -4.04 -7.68
N SER A 36 -33.41 -2.99 -8.43
CA SER A 36 -33.70 -3.12 -9.86
C SER A 36 -32.47 -3.62 -10.63
N GLU A 37 -32.73 -4.29 -11.75
CA GLU A 37 -31.65 -4.75 -12.64
C GLU A 37 -30.81 -3.57 -13.16
N GLU A 38 -31.43 -2.43 -13.40
CA GLU A 38 -30.76 -1.17 -13.77
C GLU A 38 -29.79 -0.69 -12.69
N ALA A 39 -30.20 -0.75 -11.41
CA ALA A 39 -29.34 -0.36 -10.29
C ALA A 39 -28.13 -1.30 -10.15
N ARG A 40 -28.32 -2.61 -10.40
CA ARG A 40 -27.21 -3.58 -10.42
C ARG A 40 -26.27 -3.37 -11.59
N LYS A 41 -26.79 -3.08 -12.79
CA LYS A 41 -25.97 -2.73 -13.97
C LYS A 41 -25.15 -1.48 -13.72
N LEU A 42 -25.77 -0.43 -13.17
CA LEU A 42 -25.08 0.79 -12.78
C LEU A 42 -23.99 0.53 -11.74
N ALA A 43 -24.24 -0.29 -10.73
CA ALA A 43 -23.23 -0.65 -9.74
C ALA A 43 -22.03 -1.37 -10.37
N ALA A 44 -22.25 -2.30 -11.31
CA ALA A 44 -21.19 -2.98 -12.05
C ALA A 44 -20.38 -2.02 -12.95
N GLU A 45 -21.03 -1.06 -13.60
CA GLU A 45 -20.35 -0.02 -14.38
C GLU A 45 -19.49 0.89 -13.48
N ARG A 46 -19.99 1.27 -12.30
CA ARG A 46 -19.26 2.08 -11.32
C ARG A 46 -18.07 1.35 -10.74
N GLU A 47 -18.20 0.05 -10.49
CA GLU A 47 -17.10 -0.81 -10.03
C GLU A 47 -15.96 -0.87 -11.07
N SER A 48 -16.30 -1.12 -12.33
CA SER A 48 -15.31 -1.28 -13.40
C SER A 48 -14.54 0.01 -13.73
N ASN A 49 -15.20 1.17 -13.54
CA ASN A 49 -14.65 2.47 -13.93
C ASN A 49 -14.21 3.32 -12.73
N ASP A 50 -15.16 3.75 -11.91
CA ASP A 50 -14.93 4.75 -10.85
C ASP A 50 -14.17 4.15 -9.67
N LEU A 51 -14.61 2.97 -9.21
CA LEU A 51 -13.96 2.27 -8.09
C LEU A 51 -12.52 1.88 -8.45
N ARG A 52 -12.30 1.41 -9.69
CA ARG A 52 -10.96 1.12 -10.20
C ARG A 52 -10.05 2.35 -10.15
N LYS A 53 -10.51 3.50 -10.65
CA LYS A 53 -9.74 4.76 -10.63
C LYS A 53 -9.43 5.21 -9.20
N LEU A 54 -10.39 5.12 -8.28
CA LEU A 54 -10.19 5.48 -6.87
C LEU A 54 -9.16 4.54 -6.21
N ARG A 55 -9.28 3.23 -6.43
CA ARG A 55 -8.32 2.24 -5.93
C ARG A 55 -6.91 2.51 -6.45
N ASP A 56 -6.77 2.74 -7.75
CA ASP A 56 -5.46 2.96 -8.37
C ASP A 56 -4.84 4.28 -7.86
N LYS A 57 -5.65 5.31 -7.60
CA LYS A 57 -5.22 6.56 -6.97
C LYS A 57 -4.73 6.35 -5.53
N VAL A 58 -5.50 5.62 -4.71
CA VAL A 58 -5.11 5.27 -3.33
C VAL A 58 -3.81 4.48 -3.34
N ARG A 59 -3.69 3.48 -4.21
CA ARG A 59 -2.49 2.67 -4.37
C ARG A 59 -1.27 3.51 -4.77
N SER A 60 -1.41 4.41 -5.75
CA SER A 60 -0.33 5.32 -6.16
C SER A 60 0.17 6.15 -4.97
N LYS A 61 -0.75 6.69 -4.16
CA LYS A 61 -0.37 7.46 -2.96
C LYS A 61 0.34 6.61 -1.91
N ILE A 62 -0.06 5.35 -1.71
CA ILE A 62 0.66 4.43 -0.83
C ILE A 62 2.07 4.19 -1.36
N GLU A 63 2.21 3.94 -2.66
CA GLU A 63 3.52 3.76 -3.29
C GLU A 63 4.40 5.02 -3.12
N ASP A 64 3.84 6.22 -3.28
CA ASP A 64 4.54 7.49 -3.08
C ASP A 64 4.97 7.71 -1.62
N GLY A 65 4.11 7.37 -0.65
CA GLY A 65 4.44 7.44 0.78
C GLY A 65 5.53 6.45 1.19
N LEU A 66 5.51 5.26 0.59
CA LEU A 66 6.53 4.24 0.81
C LEU A 66 7.86 4.56 0.13
N ARG A 67 7.88 5.30 -0.99
CA ARG A 67 9.11 5.80 -1.62
C ARG A 67 9.91 6.73 -0.71
N HIS A 68 9.23 7.48 0.15
CA HIS A 68 9.82 8.43 1.09
C HIS A 68 9.77 7.93 2.54
N ALA A 69 9.54 6.63 2.73
CA ALA A 69 9.41 6.04 4.06
C ALA A 69 10.72 6.06 4.85
N HIS A 70 10.59 5.94 6.17
CA HIS A 70 11.68 5.78 7.10
C HIS A 70 11.67 4.36 7.70
N LEU A 71 12.83 3.73 7.75
CA LEU A 71 13.03 2.49 8.45
C LEU A 71 13.54 2.80 9.87
N VAL A 72 12.81 2.32 10.87
CA VAL A 72 13.09 2.58 12.29
C VAL A 72 13.48 1.27 12.99
N PHE A 73 14.64 1.29 13.63
CA PHE A 73 15.18 0.15 14.38
C PHE A 73 15.97 0.62 15.59
N HIS A 74 15.61 0.15 16.79
CA HIS A 74 16.29 0.46 18.06
C HIS A 74 16.54 1.97 18.28
N GLY A 75 15.54 2.82 18.02
CA GLY A 75 15.66 4.28 18.18
C GLY A 75 16.44 4.99 17.07
N SER A 76 17.06 4.26 16.14
CA SER A 76 17.61 4.83 14.90
C SER A 76 16.51 4.92 13.83
N SER A 77 16.50 6.01 13.06
CA SER A 77 15.62 6.20 11.90
C SER A 77 16.47 6.54 10.69
N ARG A 78 16.20 5.87 9.58
CA ARG A 78 16.91 6.07 8.31
C ARG A 78 15.90 6.20 7.17
N ALA A 79 16.05 7.24 6.37
CA ALA A 79 15.25 7.43 5.17
C ALA A 79 15.56 6.35 4.13
N ILE A 80 14.53 5.87 3.46
CA ILE A 80 14.64 4.93 2.34
C ILE A 80 14.90 5.75 1.08
N THR A 81 15.90 5.35 0.31
CA THR A 81 16.26 6.01 -0.94
C THR A 81 16.06 5.03 -2.11
N PRO A 82 14.89 5.06 -2.78
CA PRO A 82 14.63 4.18 -3.90
C PRO A 82 15.62 4.45 -5.03
N ARG A 83 16.22 3.39 -5.57
CA ARG A 83 16.99 3.49 -6.81
C ARG A 83 16.02 3.61 -7.98
N THR A 84 16.38 4.39 -9.00
CA THR A 84 15.49 4.72 -10.13
C THR A 84 14.97 3.51 -10.91
N SER A 85 15.68 2.38 -10.85
CA SER A 85 15.32 1.13 -11.53
C SER A 85 14.57 0.11 -10.66
N GLN A 86 14.37 0.38 -9.37
CA GLN A 86 13.77 -0.57 -8.43
C GLN A 86 12.32 -0.22 -8.10
N THR A 87 11.51 -1.26 -7.93
CA THR A 87 10.17 -1.10 -7.34
C THR A 87 10.28 -0.77 -5.85
N VAL A 88 9.25 -0.12 -5.31
CA VAL A 88 9.18 0.22 -3.89
C VAL A 88 9.36 -1.03 -3.01
N GLY A 89 8.69 -2.13 -3.37
CA GLY A 89 8.81 -3.40 -2.64
C GLY A 89 10.22 -3.99 -2.67
N GLU A 90 10.94 -3.89 -3.79
CA GLU A 90 12.34 -4.35 -3.87
C GLU A 90 13.27 -3.49 -3.02
N THR A 91 13.11 -2.17 -3.05
CA THR A 91 13.88 -1.26 -2.20
C THR A 91 13.63 -1.57 -0.72
N LEU A 92 12.37 -1.69 -0.30
CA LEU A 92 12.02 -2.02 1.09
C LEU A 92 12.63 -3.35 1.54
N ARG A 93 12.51 -4.41 0.75
CA ARG A 93 13.10 -5.71 1.07
C ARG A 93 14.62 -5.64 1.19
N SER A 94 15.28 -4.94 0.26
CA SER A 94 16.73 -4.77 0.30
C SER A 94 17.18 -4.00 1.54
N GLU A 95 16.43 -2.96 1.91
CA GLU A 95 16.74 -2.16 3.09
C GLU A 95 16.53 -2.95 4.39
N ILE A 96 15.42 -3.67 4.52
CA ILE A 96 15.15 -4.52 5.68
C ILE A 96 16.18 -5.65 5.77
N ALA A 97 16.59 -6.25 4.65
CA ALA A 97 17.62 -7.28 4.62
C ALA A 97 18.99 -6.79 5.13
N SER A 98 19.29 -5.49 4.99
CA SER A 98 20.53 -4.90 5.52
C SER A 98 20.63 -4.96 7.06
N TYR A 99 19.50 -5.05 7.76
CA TYR A 99 19.45 -5.20 9.22
C TYR A 99 19.58 -6.65 9.70
N TRP A 100 19.63 -7.62 8.77
CA TRP A 100 19.68 -9.05 9.12
C TRP A 100 20.92 -9.44 9.95
N PRO A 101 22.14 -8.96 9.63
CA PRO A 101 23.32 -9.22 10.47
C PRO A 101 23.16 -8.69 11.90
N THR A 102 22.47 -7.56 12.07
CA THR A 102 22.24 -6.97 13.40
C THR A 102 21.19 -7.74 14.20
N LEU A 103 20.15 -8.24 13.53
CA LEU A 103 19.10 -9.06 14.15
C LEU A 103 19.58 -10.48 14.49
N TYR A 104 20.38 -11.06 13.60
CA TYR A 104 20.82 -12.46 13.68
C TYR A 104 22.33 -12.57 13.41
N PRO A 105 23.19 -12.15 14.34
CA PRO A 105 24.63 -12.07 14.12
C PRO A 105 25.28 -13.40 13.75
N LYS A 106 24.73 -14.52 14.26
CA LYS A 106 25.20 -15.88 13.95
C LYS A 106 25.06 -16.26 12.48
N TYR A 107 24.25 -15.52 11.71
CA TYR A 107 23.94 -15.76 10.31
C TYR A 107 24.36 -14.59 9.41
N GLU A 108 25.29 -13.75 9.85
CA GLU A 108 25.75 -12.57 9.11
C GLU A 108 26.19 -12.87 7.66
N LYS A 109 26.82 -14.04 7.43
CA LYS A 109 27.32 -14.44 6.11
C LYS A 109 26.28 -15.14 5.23
N VAL A 110 25.06 -15.33 5.72
CA VAL A 110 24.01 -16.02 4.97
C VAL A 110 23.33 -15.01 4.04
N PRO A 111 23.23 -15.29 2.73
CA PRO A 111 22.45 -14.44 1.84
C PRO A 111 20.97 -14.50 2.25
N VAL A 112 20.39 -13.35 2.55
CA VAL A 112 19.01 -13.23 3.04
C VAL A 112 18.14 -12.61 1.95
N ARG A 113 17.02 -13.27 1.68
CA ARG A 113 15.99 -12.75 0.79
C ARG A 113 14.67 -12.69 1.54
N ILE A 114 14.11 -11.48 1.60
CA ILE A 114 12.75 -11.26 2.10
C ILE A 114 11.81 -11.42 0.89
N ILE A 115 10.79 -12.27 1.02
CA ILE A 115 9.82 -12.60 -0.05
C ILE A 115 8.62 -11.67 0.07
#